data_AF-A0A2E8KI21-F1
#
_entry.id   AF-A0A2E8KI21-F1
#
_cell.length_a   1.000
_cell.length_b   1.000
_cell.length_c   1.000
_cell.angle_alpha   90.00
_cell.angle_beta   90.00
_cell.angle_gamma   90.00
#
_symmetry.space_group_name_H-M   'P 1'
#
loop_
_entity.id
_entity.type
_entity.pdbx_description
1 polymer ?
#
loop_
_entity_poly.entity_id
_entity_poly.type
_entity_poly.pdbx_seq_one_letter_code
_entity_poly.pdbx_strand_id
1 'polypeptide(L)'
;MTAQWDTVAIVGVGLIGGSAGLALAKRGVANKIIGVGRSDTSLSVAQNCGAISEGTTNLKQGVAEADLVLVATRVGVIGSQLEEIDSYVRPGTLITDAGSTKQSIVDGWEQNRSTRRARFVGSHPLAGSHRRGAQAADSALFENKLAVVTPAESTPKKDTESVSIFWQLIGAQVCILSPPEHDLLLASASHAPHIIAAALATATPRETHRFTAGGWRDTTRIAAGDPELWADIVLDNAKAVTAQIETFTEASGQLKLAIEAGDRSTLIKLLTLAKERRDALGS
;
A
#
# COMPACT_ATOMS: atom_id res chain seq x y z
N MET A 1 3.58 -30.00 -2.39
CA MET A 1 4.26 -29.12 -1.42
C MET A 1 3.37 -29.08 -0.18
N THR A 2 3.93 -29.14 1.02
CA THR A 2 3.18 -28.89 2.26
C THR A 2 2.91 -27.40 2.35
N ALA A 3 1.67 -27.00 2.64
CA ALA A 3 1.34 -25.58 2.83
C ALA A 3 2.17 -25.00 3.98
N GLN A 4 2.60 -23.74 3.82
CA GLN A 4 3.37 -23.02 4.84
C GLN A 4 2.49 -22.62 6.02
N TRP A 5 1.22 -22.32 5.74
CA TRP A 5 0.22 -21.91 6.72
C TRP A 5 -0.97 -22.87 6.62
N ASP A 6 -1.52 -23.30 7.75
CA ASP A 6 -2.74 -24.10 7.70
C ASP A 6 -3.92 -23.17 7.41
N THR A 7 -4.07 -22.10 8.19
CA THR A 7 -5.11 -21.08 7.98
C THR A 7 -4.56 -19.66 7.89
N VAL A 8 -4.91 -18.96 6.80
CA VAL A 8 -4.68 -17.52 6.64
C VAL A 8 -6.01 -16.77 6.68
N ALA A 9 -6.13 -15.77 7.55
CA ALA A 9 -7.25 -14.84 7.53
C ALA A 9 -6.89 -13.56 6.78
N ILE A 10 -7.79 -13.09 5.92
CA ILE A 10 -7.64 -11.84 5.17
C ILE A 10 -8.74 -10.88 5.61
N VAL A 11 -8.37 -9.85 6.37
CA VAL A 11 -9.27 -8.79 6.80
C VAL A 11 -9.29 -7.71 5.73
N GLY A 12 -10.39 -7.63 4.98
CA GLY A 12 -10.51 -6.75 3.82
C GLY A 12 -10.24 -7.48 2.51
N VAL A 13 -11.26 -8.14 1.96
CA VAL A 13 -11.16 -8.91 0.69
C VAL A 13 -11.45 -8.02 -0.53
N GLY A 14 -10.71 -6.91 -0.64
CA GLY A 14 -10.76 -5.99 -1.78
C GLY A 14 -9.85 -6.45 -2.93
N LEU A 15 -9.30 -5.48 -3.67
CA LEU A 15 -8.28 -5.76 -4.69
C LEU A 15 -7.05 -6.43 -4.06
N ILE A 16 -6.45 -5.81 -3.04
CA ILE A 16 -5.20 -6.29 -2.43
C ILE A 16 -5.42 -7.61 -1.70
N GLY A 17 -6.39 -7.65 -0.78
CA GLY A 17 -6.70 -8.88 -0.04
C GLY A 17 -7.18 -10.02 -0.94
N GLY A 18 -8.02 -9.73 -1.94
CA GLY A 18 -8.46 -10.72 -2.92
C GLY A 18 -7.31 -11.27 -3.75
N SER A 19 -6.40 -10.41 -4.23
CA SER A 19 -5.21 -10.85 -4.98
C SER A 19 -4.28 -11.69 -4.12
N ALA A 20 -4.12 -11.36 -2.83
CA ALA A 20 -3.33 -12.15 -1.91
C ALA A 20 -3.94 -13.53 -1.72
N GLY A 21 -5.25 -13.60 -1.52
CA GLY A 21 -6.00 -14.85 -1.45
C GLY A 21 -5.84 -15.72 -2.69
N LEU A 22 -6.01 -15.14 -3.90
CA LEU A 22 -5.79 -15.84 -5.16
C LEU A 22 -4.36 -16.36 -5.31
N ALA A 23 -3.36 -15.56 -4.94
CA ALA A 23 -1.96 -15.94 -5.02
C ALA A 23 -1.62 -17.08 -4.04
N LEU A 24 -2.14 -17.01 -2.81
CA LEU A 24 -1.98 -18.05 -1.78
C LEU A 24 -2.60 -19.38 -2.26
N ALA A 25 -3.82 -19.34 -2.78
CA ALA A 25 -4.53 -20.52 -3.27
C ALA A 25 -3.81 -21.14 -4.48
N LYS A 26 -3.48 -20.32 -5.49
CA LYS A 26 -2.80 -20.77 -6.72
C LYS A 26 -1.45 -21.44 -6.43
N ARG A 27 -0.73 -20.96 -5.43
CA ARG A 27 0.61 -21.43 -5.07
C ARG A 27 0.62 -22.51 -3.97
N GLY A 28 -0.54 -22.87 -3.43
CA GLY A 28 -0.66 -23.87 -2.36
C GLY A 28 0.06 -23.46 -1.07
N VAL A 29 0.11 -22.16 -0.78
CA VAL A 29 0.83 -21.61 0.39
C VAL A 29 -0.01 -21.71 1.66
N ALA A 30 -1.33 -21.72 1.53
CA ALA A 30 -2.29 -21.88 2.61
C ALA A 30 -3.28 -23.01 2.31
N ASN A 31 -3.63 -23.84 3.31
CA ASN A 31 -4.67 -24.87 3.13
C ASN A 31 -6.08 -24.24 3.15
N LYS A 32 -6.30 -23.26 4.03
CA LYS A 32 -7.56 -22.56 4.21
C LYS A 32 -7.35 -21.04 4.21
N ILE A 33 -8.21 -20.33 3.48
CA ILE A 33 -8.19 -18.86 3.42
C ILE A 33 -9.55 -18.34 3.88
N ILE A 34 -9.58 -17.57 4.97
CA ILE A 34 -10.81 -17.02 5.54
C ILE A 34 -10.88 -15.54 5.21
N GLY A 35 -11.92 -15.12 4.49
CA GLY A 35 -12.18 -13.72 4.20
C GLY A 35 -13.01 -13.06 5.30
N VAL A 36 -12.54 -11.92 5.82
CA VAL A 36 -13.33 -11.05 6.69
C VAL A 36 -13.69 -9.78 5.94
N GLY A 37 -14.99 -9.49 5.85
CA GLY A 37 -15.51 -8.38 5.07
C GLY A 37 -16.68 -7.67 5.74
N ARG A 38 -17.23 -6.66 5.07
CA ARG A 38 -18.36 -5.86 5.60
C ARG A 38 -19.73 -6.32 5.09
N SER A 39 -19.77 -7.15 4.04
CA SER A 39 -21.02 -7.62 3.46
C SER A 39 -20.86 -9.03 2.89
N ASP A 40 -21.89 -9.86 3.09
CA ASP A 40 -21.94 -11.21 2.55
C ASP A 40 -21.89 -11.22 1.01
N THR A 41 -22.44 -10.18 0.36
CA THR A 41 -22.38 -10.00 -1.09
C THR A 41 -20.92 -9.92 -1.58
N SER A 42 -20.09 -9.06 -0.95
CA SER A 42 -18.68 -8.94 -1.33
C SER A 42 -17.86 -10.20 -1.06
N LEU A 43 -18.19 -10.91 0.02
CA LEU A 43 -17.53 -12.16 0.39
C LEU A 43 -17.89 -13.30 -0.57
N SER A 44 -19.16 -13.37 -0.98
CA SER A 44 -19.64 -14.34 -1.98
C SER A 44 -18.92 -14.15 -3.32
N VAL A 45 -18.70 -12.89 -3.75
CA VAL A 45 -17.90 -12.59 -4.95
C VAL A 45 -16.47 -13.11 -4.79
N ALA A 46 -15.82 -12.82 -3.65
CA ALA A 46 -14.45 -13.28 -3.41
C ALA A 46 -14.33 -14.81 -3.39
N GLN A 47 -15.31 -15.50 -2.78
CA GLN A 47 -15.35 -16.96 -2.74
C GLN A 47 -15.56 -17.55 -4.14
N ASN A 48 -16.48 -16.99 -4.93
CA ASN A 48 -16.72 -17.41 -6.31
C ASN A 48 -15.51 -17.20 -7.23
N CYS A 49 -14.71 -16.16 -6.96
CA CYS A 49 -13.43 -15.94 -7.66
C CYS A 49 -12.33 -16.91 -7.21
N GLY A 50 -12.54 -17.67 -6.13
CA GLY A 50 -11.53 -18.55 -5.52
C GLY A 50 -10.50 -17.81 -4.67
N ALA A 51 -10.75 -16.54 -4.31
CA ALA A 51 -9.84 -15.75 -3.48
C ALA A 51 -9.87 -16.17 -2.00
N ILE A 52 -10.99 -16.75 -1.55
CA ILE A 52 -11.18 -17.23 -0.18
C ILE A 52 -11.89 -18.59 -0.19
N SER A 53 -11.60 -19.43 0.79
CA SER A 53 -12.28 -20.71 1.00
C SER A 53 -13.67 -20.50 1.60
N GLU A 54 -13.76 -19.57 2.56
CA GLU A 54 -15.01 -19.15 3.22
C GLU A 54 -14.93 -17.68 3.63
N GLY A 55 -16.08 -17.06 3.87
CA GLY A 55 -16.16 -15.66 4.28
C GLY A 55 -17.05 -15.46 5.51
N THR A 56 -16.72 -14.47 6.34
CA THR A 56 -17.57 -14.03 7.45
C THR A 56 -17.54 -12.50 7.60
N THR A 57 -18.64 -11.93 8.08
CA THR A 57 -18.71 -10.53 8.51
C THR A 57 -18.32 -10.33 9.97
N ASN A 58 -18.11 -11.42 10.70
CA ASN A 58 -17.72 -11.40 12.11
C ASN A 58 -16.19 -11.50 12.24
N LEU A 59 -15.55 -10.39 12.60
CA LEU A 59 -14.09 -10.32 12.76
C LEU A 59 -13.56 -11.37 13.76
N LYS A 60 -14.20 -11.51 14.92
CA LYS A 60 -13.80 -12.48 15.95
C LYS A 60 -13.80 -13.90 15.40
N GLN A 61 -14.85 -14.29 14.69
CA GLN A 61 -14.93 -15.62 14.08
C GLN A 61 -13.84 -15.82 13.04
N GLY A 62 -13.63 -14.83 12.17
CA GLY A 62 -12.74 -14.98 11.01
C GLY A 62 -11.26 -15.06 11.34
N VAL A 63 -10.83 -14.54 12.49
CA VAL A 63 -9.41 -14.56 12.91
C VAL A 63 -9.11 -15.57 14.01
N ALA A 64 -10.12 -16.16 14.65
CA ALA A 64 -9.96 -17.03 15.81
C ALA A 64 -9.06 -18.24 15.54
N GLU A 65 -9.09 -18.77 14.31
CA GLU A 65 -8.31 -19.93 13.93
C GLU A 65 -7.07 -19.65 13.05
N ALA A 66 -6.76 -18.37 12.82
CA ALA A 66 -5.69 -17.98 11.90
C ALA A 66 -4.28 -18.18 12.48
N ASP A 67 -3.40 -18.77 11.67
CA ASP A 67 -1.95 -18.80 11.93
C ASP A 67 -1.29 -17.49 11.50
N LEU A 68 -1.79 -16.93 10.40
CA LEU A 68 -1.41 -15.63 9.86
C LEU A 68 -2.65 -14.80 9.52
N VAL A 69 -2.62 -13.52 9.90
CA VAL A 69 -3.65 -12.54 9.52
C VAL A 69 -3.02 -11.47 8.62
N LEU A 70 -3.60 -11.27 7.44
CA LEU A 70 -3.30 -10.14 6.56
C LEU A 70 -4.42 -9.08 6.68
N VAL A 71 -4.07 -7.89 7.12
CA VAL A 71 -4.99 -6.74 7.17
C VAL A 71 -4.83 -5.89 5.90
N ALA A 72 -5.79 -6.00 4.98
CA ALA A 72 -5.82 -5.34 3.68
C ALA A 72 -7.00 -4.35 3.55
N THR A 73 -7.29 -3.64 4.63
CA THR A 73 -8.32 -2.57 4.70
C THR A 73 -7.71 -1.19 4.43
N ARG A 74 -8.53 -0.13 4.54
CA ARG A 74 -8.05 1.25 4.41
C ARG A 74 -7.09 1.57 5.55
N VAL A 75 -6.02 2.29 5.23
CA VAL A 75 -4.95 2.60 6.18
C VAL A 75 -5.45 3.26 7.46
N GLY A 76 -6.41 4.20 7.36
CA GLY A 76 -6.98 4.90 8.51
C GLY A 76 -7.77 4.02 9.50
N VAL A 77 -8.06 2.76 9.19
CA VAL A 77 -8.74 1.83 10.12
C VAL A 77 -7.87 0.66 10.57
N ILE A 78 -6.68 0.49 9.99
CA ILE A 78 -5.81 -0.66 10.31
C ILE A 78 -5.44 -0.67 11.79
N GLY A 79 -5.05 0.48 12.36
CA GLY A 79 -4.67 0.58 13.78
C GLY A 79 -5.76 0.05 14.72
N SER A 80 -7.00 0.53 14.59
CA SER A 80 -8.12 0.04 15.40
C SER A 80 -8.43 -1.44 15.18
N GLN A 81 -8.27 -1.93 13.93
CA GLN A 81 -8.51 -3.35 13.65
C GLN A 81 -7.45 -4.24 14.28
N LEU A 82 -6.19 -3.79 14.37
CA LEU A 82 -5.14 -4.54 15.07
C LEU A 82 -5.47 -4.75 16.55
N GLU A 83 -6.09 -3.77 17.22
CA GLU A 83 -6.57 -3.90 18.61
C GLU A 83 -7.63 -5.00 18.75
N GLU A 84 -8.63 -4.99 17.87
CA GLU A 84 -9.70 -5.99 17.86
C GLU A 84 -9.17 -7.38 17.53
N ILE A 85 -8.30 -7.49 16.51
CA ILE A 85 -7.69 -8.75 16.08
C ILE A 85 -6.86 -9.35 17.22
N ASP A 86 -6.01 -8.56 17.87
CA ASP A 86 -5.19 -9.03 19.01
C ASP A 86 -6.05 -9.62 20.14
N SER A 87 -7.28 -9.12 20.32
CA SER A 87 -8.29 -9.60 21.28
C SER A 87 -9.00 -10.90 20.87
N TYR A 88 -8.90 -11.33 19.62
CA TYR A 88 -9.62 -12.51 19.11
C TYR A 88 -8.73 -13.65 18.61
N VAL A 89 -7.50 -13.35 18.19
CA VAL A 89 -6.55 -14.38 17.71
C VAL A 89 -6.00 -15.26 18.83
N ARG A 90 -5.43 -16.41 18.45
CA ARG A 90 -4.63 -17.23 19.36
C ARG A 90 -3.35 -16.48 19.78
N PRO A 91 -2.86 -16.70 21.01
CA PRO A 91 -1.54 -16.21 21.40
C PRO A 91 -0.46 -16.67 20.42
N GLY A 92 0.38 -15.75 19.97
CA GLY A 92 1.45 -16.00 19.01
C GLY A 92 1.05 -15.98 17.53
N THR A 93 -0.22 -15.77 17.17
CA THR A 93 -0.63 -15.55 15.77
C THR A 93 0.17 -14.40 15.16
N LEU A 94 0.65 -14.57 13.93
CA LEU A 94 1.40 -13.55 13.21
C LEU A 94 0.43 -12.65 12.43
N ILE A 95 0.55 -11.34 12.59
CA ILE A 95 -0.27 -10.35 11.90
C ILE A 95 0.66 -9.51 11.01
N THR A 96 0.21 -9.23 9.80
CA THR A 96 0.80 -8.23 8.91
C THR A 96 -0.29 -7.43 8.23
N ASP A 97 0.06 -6.31 7.62
CA ASP A 97 -0.88 -5.42 6.95
C ASP A 97 -0.44 -5.09 5.51
N ALA A 98 -1.27 -4.38 4.77
CA ALA A 98 -0.97 -3.88 3.44
C ALA A 98 -1.28 -2.38 3.27
N GLY A 99 -1.28 -1.61 4.36
CA GLY A 99 -1.53 -0.17 4.35
C GLY A 99 -0.47 0.62 3.57
N SER A 100 -0.82 1.81 3.09
CA SER A 100 0.08 2.61 2.25
C SER A 100 1.05 3.51 3.03
N THR A 101 0.82 3.68 4.33
CA THR A 101 1.70 4.37 5.30
C THR A 101 2.00 3.40 6.44
N LYS A 102 3.06 3.64 7.21
CA LYS A 102 3.60 2.64 8.15
C LYS A 102 3.92 3.15 9.53
N GLN A 103 4.34 4.41 9.69
CA GLN A 103 4.75 4.92 10.99
C GLN A 103 3.62 4.82 12.02
N SER A 104 2.45 5.36 11.70
CA SER A 104 1.29 5.40 12.60
C SER A 104 0.82 4.01 13.03
N ILE A 105 0.75 3.06 12.08
CA ILE A 105 0.33 1.68 12.32
C ILE A 105 1.31 0.97 13.23
N VAL A 106 2.61 1.06 12.92
CA VAL A 106 3.64 0.36 13.69
C VAL A 106 3.76 0.97 15.08
N ASP A 107 3.78 2.30 15.21
CA ASP A 107 3.83 2.98 16.51
C ASP A 107 2.62 2.63 17.38
N GLY A 108 1.41 2.61 16.80
CA GLY A 108 0.20 2.21 17.52
C GLY A 108 0.27 0.77 18.03
N TRP A 109 0.83 -0.15 17.25
CA TRP A 109 1.08 -1.51 17.72
C TRP A 109 2.10 -1.54 18.87
N GLU A 110 3.21 -0.83 18.71
CA GLU A 110 4.35 -0.82 19.64
C GLU A 110 4.02 -0.25 21.02
N GLN A 111 3.13 0.74 21.10
CA GLN A 111 2.71 1.37 22.36
C GLN A 111 2.27 0.35 23.43
N ASN A 112 1.66 -0.75 23.02
CA ASN A 112 1.13 -1.78 23.92
C ASN A 112 1.81 -3.14 23.74
N ARG A 113 2.98 -3.22 23.07
CA ARG A 113 3.62 -4.48 22.68
C ARG A 113 3.75 -5.51 23.81
N SER A 114 4.05 -5.07 25.03
CA SER A 114 4.26 -5.96 26.18
C SER A 114 3.01 -6.69 26.66
N THR A 115 1.82 -6.18 26.32
CA THR A 115 0.52 -6.78 26.69
C THR A 115 -0.17 -7.47 25.51
N ARG A 116 0.38 -7.33 24.29
CA ARG A 116 -0.12 -8.02 23.09
C ARG A 116 0.01 -9.52 23.22
N ARG A 117 -0.96 -10.23 22.66
CA ARG A 117 -0.96 -11.69 22.58
C ARG A 117 -0.42 -12.17 21.25
N ALA A 118 -0.69 -11.40 20.19
CA ALA A 118 -0.22 -11.68 18.84
C ALA A 118 1.16 -11.06 18.58
N ARG A 119 1.71 -11.38 17.42
CA ARG A 119 2.93 -10.78 16.87
C ARG A 119 2.55 -9.94 15.67
N PHE A 120 3.23 -8.82 15.43
CA PHE A 120 2.95 -7.96 14.28
C PHE A 120 4.23 -7.52 13.59
N VAL A 121 4.19 -7.49 12.26
CA VAL A 121 5.17 -6.81 11.42
C VAL A 121 4.43 -6.09 10.31
N GLY A 122 4.57 -4.77 10.27
CA GLY A 122 3.91 -3.96 9.24
C GLY A 122 4.48 -4.21 7.85
N SER A 123 3.65 -4.07 6.82
CA SER A 123 4.13 -4.16 5.45
C SER A 123 3.28 -3.37 4.44
N HIS A 124 3.84 -3.16 3.25
CA HIS A 124 3.20 -2.43 2.16
C HIS A 124 3.61 -3.04 0.81
N PRO A 125 2.75 -3.85 0.17
CA PRO A 125 2.95 -4.23 -1.23
C PRO A 125 2.75 -3.00 -2.13
N LEU A 126 3.78 -2.59 -2.85
CA LEU A 126 3.75 -1.53 -3.86
C LEU A 126 3.11 -2.06 -5.16
N ALA A 127 1.86 -2.47 -5.04
CA ALA A 127 1.05 -3.00 -6.11
C ALA A 127 -0.36 -2.42 -6.02
N GLY A 128 -0.98 -2.16 -7.16
CA GLY A 128 -2.32 -1.57 -7.19
C GLY A 128 -2.87 -1.45 -8.61
N SER A 129 -4.16 -1.17 -8.68
CA SER A 129 -4.90 -0.96 -9.93
C SER A 129 -5.95 0.12 -9.71
N HIS A 130 -6.38 0.76 -10.80
CA HIS A 130 -7.53 1.68 -10.79
C HIS A 130 -8.86 0.91 -10.59
N ARG A 131 -8.84 -0.41 -10.77
CA ARG A 131 -10.01 -1.29 -10.58
C ARG A 131 -10.19 -1.62 -9.09
N ARG A 132 -11.41 -1.97 -8.70
CA ARG A 132 -11.80 -2.16 -7.29
C ARG A 132 -12.47 -3.51 -7.07
N GLY A 133 -12.48 -3.93 -5.81
CA GLY A 133 -13.18 -5.14 -5.33
C GLY A 133 -12.47 -6.45 -5.70
N ALA A 134 -12.96 -7.55 -5.13
CA ALA A 134 -12.41 -8.89 -5.35
C ALA A 134 -12.54 -9.35 -6.81
N GLN A 135 -13.52 -8.85 -7.57
CA GLN A 135 -13.66 -9.12 -8.99
C GLN A 135 -12.49 -8.60 -9.85
N ALA A 136 -11.73 -7.65 -9.32
CA ALA A 136 -10.54 -7.11 -9.96
C ALA A 136 -9.24 -7.74 -9.43
N ALA A 137 -9.35 -8.70 -8.50
CA ALA A 137 -8.21 -9.40 -7.95
C ALA A 137 -7.46 -10.20 -9.02
N ASP A 138 -6.15 -10.29 -8.86
CA ASP A 138 -5.26 -11.00 -9.77
C ASP A 138 -4.21 -11.77 -8.95
N SER A 139 -4.12 -13.08 -9.19
CA SER A 139 -3.11 -13.95 -8.58
C SER A 139 -1.66 -13.52 -8.86
N ALA A 140 -1.43 -12.74 -9.93
CA ALA A 140 -0.12 -12.24 -10.33
C ALA A 140 0.13 -10.78 -9.91
N LEU A 141 -0.79 -10.15 -9.14
CA LEU A 141 -0.70 -8.72 -8.81
C LEU A 141 0.65 -8.33 -8.17
N PHE A 142 1.21 -9.23 -7.36
CA PHE A 142 2.46 -8.98 -6.62
C PHE A 142 3.71 -9.50 -7.35
N GLU A 143 3.57 -10.18 -8.49
CA GLU A 143 4.72 -10.78 -9.18
C GLU A 143 5.73 -9.72 -9.61
N ASN A 144 6.97 -9.87 -9.12
CA ASN A 144 8.08 -8.94 -9.32
C ASN A 144 7.78 -7.49 -8.86
N LYS A 145 6.76 -7.31 -8.00
CA LYS A 145 6.49 -6.03 -7.32
C LYS A 145 7.18 -6.01 -5.97
N LEU A 146 7.54 -4.82 -5.53
CA LEU A 146 8.14 -4.64 -4.21
C LEU A 146 7.07 -4.77 -3.13
N ALA A 147 7.35 -5.50 -2.07
CA ALA A 147 6.66 -5.43 -0.80
C ALA A 147 7.67 -4.93 0.25
N VAL A 148 7.37 -3.79 0.86
CA VAL A 148 8.20 -3.23 1.92
C VAL A 148 7.74 -3.81 3.25
N VAL A 149 8.64 -4.44 3.99
CA VAL A 149 8.40 -4.92 5.35
C VAL A 149 9.03 -3.93 6.32
N THR A 150 8.27 -3.48 7.32
CA THR A 150 8.67 -2.38 8.21
C THR A 150 8.68 -2.81 9.68
N PRO A 151 9.72 -3.54 10.13
CA PRO A 151 9.85 -3.90 11.53
C PRO A 151 10.20 -2.66 12.38
N ALA A 152 9.61 -2.55 13.57
CA ALA A 152 10.16 -1.72 14.64
C ALA A 152 11.47 -2.33 15.17
N GLU A 153 12.33 -1.54 15.83
CA GLU A 153 13.59 -2.03 16.43
C GLU A 153 13.39 -3.20 17.40
N SER A 154 12.27 -3.17 18.13
CA SER A 154 11.87 -4.22 19.07
C SER A 154 11.47 -5.52 18.37
N THR A 155 11.12 -5.49 17.07
CA THR A 155 10.53 -6.62 16.33
C THR A 155 11.49 -7.81 16.26
N PRO A 156 11.08 -9.01 16.72
CA PRO A 156 11.91 -10.19 16.60
C PRO A 156 12.27 -10.46 15.13
N LYS A 157 13.56 -10.68 14.84
CA LYS A 157 14.05 -10.92 13.47
C LYS A 157 13.31 -12.06 12.76
N LYS A 158 13.00 -13.13 13.49
CA LYS A 158 12.23 -14.29 12.99
C LYS A 158 10.84 -13.92 12.46
N ASP A 159 10.21 -12.89 13.04
CA ASP A 159 8.86 -12.46 12.63
C ASP A 159 8.97 -11.63 11.35
N THR A 160 9.98 -10.76 11.25
CA THR A 160 10.34 -10.04 10.02
C THR A 160 10.65 -10.99 8.86
N GLU A 161 11.44 -12.04 9.14
CA GLU A 161 11.75 -13.09 8.17
C GLU A 161 10.49 -13.84 7.73
N SER A 162 9.59 -14.18 8.66
CA SER A 162 8.34 -14.87 8.37
C SER A 162 7.42 -14.04 7.46
N VAL A 163 7.28 -12.74 7.72
CA VAL A 163 6.49 -11.83 6.86
C VAL A 163 7.17 -11.60 5.52
N SER A 164 8.50 -11.54 5.48
CA SER A 164 9.25 -11.46 4.22
C SER A 164 9.00 -12.70 3.35
N ILE A 165 9.08 -13.90 3.95
CA ILE A 165 8.78 -15.16 3.26
C ILE A 165 7.34 -15.19 2.76
N PHE A 166 6.37 -14.72 3.56
CA PHE A 166 4.97 -14.63 3.13
C PHE A 166 4.81 -13.84 1.81
N TRP A 167 5.38 -12.64 1.73
CA TRP A 167 5.32 -11.81 0.52
C TRP A 167 6.07 -12.44 -0.67
N GLN A 168 7.23 -13.06 -0.42
CA GLN A 168 7.99 -13.77 -1.45
C GLN A 168 7.24 -14.98 -2.02
N LEU A 169 6.57 -15.75 -1.16
CA LEU A 169 5.79 -16.91 -1.56
C LEU A 169 4.65 -16.52 -2.52
N ILE A 170 4.05 -15.33 -2.35
CA ILE A 170 3.03 -14.81 -3.27
C ILE A 170 3.61 -14.01 -4.46
N GLY A 171 4.93 -14.00 -4.63
CA GLY A 171 5.62 -13.50 -5.83
C GLY A 171 6.25 -12.11 -5.72
N ALA A 172 6.17 -11.46 -4.57
CA ALA A 172 6.78 -10.15 -4.36
C ALA A 172 8.30 -10.25 -4.16
N GLN A 173 9.00 -9.17 -4.50
CA GLN A 173 10.34 -8.90 -4.02
C GLN A 173 10.24 -8.16 -2.69
N VAL A 174 11.06 -8.49 -1.70
CA VAL A 174 10.99 -7.87 -0.38
C VAL A 174 12.13 -6.87 -0.17
N CYS A 175 11.78 -5.70 0.35
CA CYS A 175 12.70 -4.73 0.91
C CYS A 175 12.34 -4.48 2.37
N ILE A 176 13.33 -4.35 3.23
CA ILE A 176 13.13 -4.04 4.65
C ILE A 176 13.54 -2.59 4.87
N LEU A 177 12.63 -1.78 5.40
CA LEU A 177 12.89 -0.39 5.77
C LEU A 177 12.39 -0.14 7.19
N SER A 178 12.91 0.88 7.86
CA SER A 178 12.24 1.35 9.07
C SER A 178 10.89 2.01 8.71
N PRO A 179 9.88 1.99 9.61
CA PRO A 179 8.62 2.70 9.37
C PRO A 179 8.77 4.18 8.95
N PRO A 180 9.66 5.00 9.56
CA PRO A 180 9.78 6.41 9.18
C PRO A 180 10.48 6.58 7.82
N GLU A 181 11.43 5.71 7.51
CA GLU A 181 12.11 5.71 6.21
C GLU A 181 11.15 5.33 5.08
N HIS A 182 10.29 4.33 5.30
CA HIS A 182 9.22 3.99 4.36
C HIS A 182 8.34 5.22 4.08
N ASP A 183 7.80 5.86 5.11
CA ASP A 183 6.88 6.97 4.92
C ASP A 183 7.55 8.19 4.26
N LEU A 184 8.83 8.44 4.55
CA LEU A 184 9.62 9.47 3.87
C LEU A 184 9.81 9.16 2.38
N LEU A 185 10.19 7.93 2.04
CA LEU A 185 10.41 7.53 0.64
C LEU A 185 9.11 7.53 -0.16
N LEU A 186 8.02 7.04 0.41
CA LEU A 186 6.72 6.99 -0.25
C LEU A 186 6.06 8.37 -0.37
N ALA A 187 6.35 9.31 0.54
CA ALA A 187 5.97 10.70 0.35
C ALA A 187 6.53 11.27 -0.98
N SER A 188 7.79 10.96 -1.27
CA SER A 188 8.48 11.38 -2.50
C SER A 188 8.07 10.60 -3.74
N ALA A 189 7.99 9.28 -3.65
CA ALA A 189 7.77 8.40 -4.80
C ALA A 189 6.29 8.20 -5.17
N SER A 190 5.35 8.49 -4.26
CA SER A 190 3.92 8.16 -4.44
C SER A 190 2.97 9.28 -4.00
N HIS A 191 3.06 9.75 -2.76
CA HIS A 191 2.03 10.62 -2.18
C HIS A 191 2.04 12.04 -2.74
N ALA A 192 3.19 12.73 -2.72
CA ALA A 192 3.31 14.07 -3.28
C ALA A 192 3.04 14.08 -4.80
N PRO A 193 3.52 13.11 -5.61
CA PRO A 193 3.11 13.00 -7.01
C PRO A 193 1.59 13.00 -7.21
N HIS A 194 0.83 12.30 -6.37
CA HIS A 194 -0.64 12.32 -6.45
C HIS A 194 -1.22 13.71 -6.20
N ILE A 195 -0.77 14.41 -5.14
CA ILE A 195 -1.22 15.77 -4.83
C ILE A 195 -0.87 16.75 -5.94
N ILE A 196 0.34 16.67 -6.50
CA ILE A 196 0.77 17.51 -7.61
C ILE A 196 -0.08 17.25 -8.85
N ALA A 197 -0.37 15.98 -9.17
CA ALA A 197 -1.24 15.62 -10.28
C ALA A 197 -2.67 16.15 -10.09
N ALA A 198 -3.21 16.07 -8.86
CA ALA A 198 -4.52 16.61 -8.52
C ALA A 198 -4.57 18.14 -8.62
N ALA A 199 -3.53 18.83 -8.15
CA ALA A 199 -3.38 20.28 -8.28
C ALA A 199 -3.31 20.70 -9.75
N LEU A 200 -2.52 20.01 -10.58
CA LEU A 200 -2.42 20.27 -12.02
C LEU A 200 -3.76 20.05 -12.73
N ALA A 201 -4.45 18.95 -12.44
CA ALA A 201 -5.76 18.66 -12.99
C ALA A 201 -6.78 19.74 -12.63
N THR A 202 -6.73 20.25 -11.39
CA THR A 202 -7.62 21.31 -10.90
C THR A 202 -7.29 22.68 -11.50
N ALA A 203 -6.01 23.01 -11.67
CA ALA A 203 -5.55 24.28 -12.22
C ALA A 203 -5.72 24.38 -13.75
N THR A 204 -5.92 23.26 -14.45
CA THR A 204 -6.13 23.23 -15.90
C THR A 204 -7.56 23.67 -16.25
N PRO A 205 -7.77 24.77 -17.01
CA PRO A 205 -9.12 25.23 -17.36
C PRO A 205 -9.86 24.24 -18.25
N ARG A 206 -11.18 24.10 -18.06
CA ARG A 206 -12.00 23.10 -18.77
C ARG A 206 -12.01 23.29 -20.29
N GLU A 207 -11.91 24.54 -20.74
CA GLU A 207 -11.85 24.92 -22.16
C GLU A 207 -10.61 24.34 -22.85
N THR A 208 -9.55 24.07 -22.07
CA THR A 208 -8.30 23.51 -22.59
C THR A 208 -8.34 21.99 -22.76
N HIS A 209 -9.37 21.31 -22.23
CA HIS A 209 -9.45 19.83 -22.22
C HIS A 209 -9.39 19.23 -23.63
N ARG A 210 -9.99 19.91 -24.63
CA ARG A 210 -9.94 19.47 -26.04
C ARG A 210 -8.54 19.50 -26.65
N PHE A 211 -7.60 20.22 -26.03
CA PHE A 211 -6.20 20.32 -26.44
C PHE A 211 -5.28 19.43 -25.60
N THR A 212 -5.82 18.66 -24.65
CA THR A 212 -5.01 17.72 -23.86
C THR A 212 -4.57 16.54 -24.74
N ALA A 213 -3.26 16.28 -24.73
CA ALA A 213 -2.63 15.15 -25.41
C ALA A 213 -2.10 14.12 -24.38
N GLY A 214 -1.33 13.14 -24.84
CA GLY A 214 -0.79 12.07 -24.00
C GLY A 214 -0.06 12.57 -22.76
N GLY A 215 0.81 13.59 -22.91
CA GLY A 215 1.58 14.14 -21.79
C GLY A 215 0.72 14.60 -20.61
N TRP A 216 -0.31 15.42 -20.87
CA TRP A 216 -1.21 15.87 -19.80
C TRP A 216 -1.97 14.70 -19.18
N ARG A 217 -2.53 13.79 -20.01
CA ARG A 217 -3.29 12.63 -19.54
C ARG A 217 -2.45 11.71 -18.66
N ASP A 218 -1.18 11.50 -19.01
CA ASP A 218 -0.28 10.64 -18.25
C ASP A 218 0.14 11.31 -16.93
N THR A 219 0.44 12.61 -16.96
CA THR A 219 0.79 13.38 -15.74
C THR A 219 -0.38 13.42 -14.75
N THR A 220 -1.62 13.59 -15.23
CA THR A 220 -2.80 13.68 -14.36
C THR A 220 -3.49 12.35 -14.11
N ARG A 221 -3.06 11.24 -14.74
CA ARG A 221 -3.68 9.92 -14.63
C ARG A 221 -3.92 9.49 -13.18
N ILE A 222 -2.95 9.73 -12.30
CA ILE A 222 -3.03 9.31 -10.89
C ILE A 222 -4.00 10.16 -10.06
N ALA A 223 -4.38 11.37 -10.52
CA ALA A 223 -5.39 12.20 -9.87
C ALA A 223 -6.81 11.57 -9.91
N ALA A 224 -7.03 10.56 -10.77
CA ALA A 224 -8.26 9.78 -10.79
C ALA A 224 -8.37 8.74 -9.65
N GLY A 225 -7.43 8.75 -8.70
CA GLY A 225 -7.48 7.92 -7.50
C GLY A 225 -8.70 8.21 -6.62
N ASP A 226 -9.01 7.27 -5.72
CA ASP A 226 -10.13 7.43 -4.79
C ASP A 226 -9.89 8.56 -3.78
N PRO A 227 -10.75 9.60 -3.72
CA PRO A 227 -10.50 10.75 -2.84
C PRO A 227 -10.47 10.40 -1.35
N GLU A 228 -11.32 9.48 -0.89
CA GLU A 228 -11.35 9.08 0.54
C GLU A 228 -10.08 8.32 0.93
N LEU A 229 -9.65 7.35 0.10
CA LEU A 229 -8.39 6.63 0.31
C LEU A 229 -7.19 7.59 0.31
N TRP A 230 -7.12 8.51 -0.66
CA TRP A 230 -5.99 9.42 -0.75
C TRP A 230 -5.98 10.44 0.38
N ALA A 231 -7.15 10.88 0.87
CA ALA A 231 -7.26 11.69 2.07
C ALA A 231 -6.69 10.94 3.29
N ASP A 232 -7.07 9.68 3.49
CA ASP A 232 -6.53 8.85 4.58
C ASP A 232 -4.98 8.76 4.49
N ILE A 233 -4.44 8.48 3.30
CA ILE A 233 -2.99 8.32 3.07
C ILE A 233 -2.23 9.62 3.35
N VAL A 234 -2.68 10.74 2.77
CA VAL A 234 -1.93 12.00 2.83
C VAL A 234 -2.02 12.64 4.20
N LEU A 235 -3.13 12.46 4.93
CA LEU A 235 -3.25 12.95 6.30
C LEU A 235 -2.43 12.12 7.28
N ASP A 236 -2.39 10.79 7.11
CA ASP A 236 -1.61 9.92 7.97
C ASP A 236 -0.09 10.15 7.82
N ASN A 237 0.36 10.57 6.63
CA ASN A 237 1.75 10.93 6.35
C ASN A 237 1.96 12.44 6.08
N ALA A 238 1.13 13.30 6.70
CA ALA A 238 1.05 14.72 6.37
C ALA A 238 2.42 15.42 6.40
N LYS A 239 3.23 15.18 7.45
CA LYS A 239 4.52 15.85 7.63
C LYS A 239 5.50 15.58 6.49
N ALA A 240 5.66 14.32 6.07
CA ALA A 240 6.58 13.99 4.99
C ALA A 240 6.03 14.46 3.64
N VAL A 241 4.71 14.37 3.45
CA VAL A 241 4.04 14.85 2.24
C VAL A 241 4.21 16.36 2.07
N THR A 242 4.00 17.16 3.11
CA THR A 242 4.14 18.63 3.03
C THR A 242 5.58 19.03 2.76
N ALA A 243 6.57 18.41 3.42
CA ALA A 243 7.98 18.67 3.16
C ALA A 243 8.38 18.35 1.70
N GLN A 244 7.80 17.30 1.13
CA GLN A 244 8.04 16.98 -0.27
C GLN A 244 7.34 17.93 -1.24
N ILE A 245 6.15 18.43 -0.89
CA ILE A 245 5.46 19.48 -1.66
C ILE A 245 6.28 20.77 -1.67
N GLU A 246 6.90 21.14 -0.54
CA GLU A 246 7.83 22.28 -0.46
C GLU A 246 9.03 22.08 -1.39
N THR A 247 9.66 20.90 -1.36
CA THR A 247 10.76 20.55 -2.27
C THR A 247 10.37 20.66 -3.75
N PHE A 248 9.15 20.22 -4.11
CA PHE A 248 8.61 20.39 -5.46
C PHE A 248 8.34 21.87 -5.80
N THR A 249 7.82 22.63 -4.84
CA THR A 249 7.53 24.07 -5.00
C THR A 249 8.82 24.85 -5.28
N GLU A 250 9.90 24.54 -4.58
CA GLU A 250 11.22 25.13 -4.84
C GLU A 250 11.73 24.80 -6.25
N ALA A 251 11.69 23.52 -6.64
CA ALA A 251 12.14 23.07 -7.96
C ALA A 251 11.33 23.69 -9.10
N SER A 252 10.00 23.75 -8.98
CA SER A 252 9.13 24.41 -9.95
C SER A 252 9.30 25.93 -9.97
N GLY A 253 9.58 26.54 -8.81
CA GLY A 253 9.93 27.95 -8.68
C GLY A 253 11.20 28.32 -9.45
N GLN A 254 12.25 27.49 -9.39
CA GLN A 254 13.48 27.70 -10.16
C GLN A 254 13.23 27.68 -11.67
N LEU A 255 12.40 26.74 -12.15
CA LEU A 255 12.00 26.68 -13.56
C LEU A 255 11.22 27.93 -13.97
N LYS A 256 10.25 28.36 -13.14
CA LYS A 256 9.47 29.57 -13.38
C LYS A 256 10.36 30.81 -13.49
N LEU A 257 11.28 31.01 -12.56
CA LEU A 257 12.19 32.17 -12.56
C LEU A 257 13.07 32.20 -13.82
N ALA A 258 13.60 31.04 -14.25
CA ALA A 258 14.39 30.96 -15.48
C ALA A 258 13.57 31.32 -16.73
N ILE A 259 12.29 30.93 -16.78
CA ILE A 259 11.36 31.28 -17.86
C ILE A 259 11.09 32.79 -17.86
N GLU A 260 10.76 33.37 -16.71
CA GLU A 260 10.46 34.81 -16.58
C GLU A 260 11.66 35.69 -16.94
N ALA A 261 12.88 35.23 -16.62
CA ALA A 261 14.12 35.92 -16.98
C ALA A 261 14.56 35.70 -18.44
N GLY A 262 13.92 34.78 -19.19
CA GLY A 262 14.40 34.37 -20.51
C GLY A 262 15.76 33.66 -20.49
N ASP A 263 16.19 33.13 -19.33
CA ASP A 263 17.49 32.49 -19.16
C ASP A 263 17.46 31.05 -19.70
N ARG A 264 17.69 30.95 -21.00
CA ARG A 264 17.77 29.67 -21.73
C ARG A 264 18.84 28.74 -21.17
N SER A 265 19.96 29.26 -20.67
CA SER A 265 21.08 28.45 -20.18
C SER A 265 20.69 27.72 -18.90
N THR A 266 20.13 28.45 -17.93
CA THR A 266 19.63 27.88 -16.68
C THR A 266 18.48 26.90 -16.94
N LEU A 267 17.55 27.24 -17.84
CA LEU A 267 16.44 26.34 -18.18
C LEU A 267 16.93 25.00 -18.75
N ILE A 268 17.92 25.00 -19.65
CA ILE A 268 18.51 23.77 -20.18
C ILE A 268 19.14 22.95 -19.06
N LYS A 269 19.90 23.56 -18.15
CA LYS A 269 20.53 22.84 -17.03
C LYS A 269 19.50 22.13 -16.15
N LEU A 270 18.42 22.83 -15.79
CA LEU A 270 17.36 22.27 -14.95
C LEU A 270 16.60 21.13 -15.65
N LEU A 271 16.28 21.30 -16.94
CA LEU A 271 15.61 20.25 -17.73
C LEU A 271 16.50 19.04 -17.97
N THR A 272 17.81 19.23 -18.17
CA THR A 272 18.78 18.13 -18.28
C THR A 272 18.84 17.33 -16.99
N LEU A 273 18.93 17.99 -15.84
CA LEU A 273 18.92 17.31 -14.54
C LEU A 273 17.64 16.48 -14.35
N ALA A 274 16.48 17.02 -14.72
CA ALA A 274 15.21 16.29 -14.67
C ALA A 274 15.21 15.07 -15.60
N LYS A 275 15.75 15.22 -16.82
CA LYS A 275 15.92 14.12 -17.78
C LYS A 275 16.82 13.02 -17.23
N GLU A 276 18.00 13.37 -16.72
CA GLU A 276 18.96 12.41 -16.15
C GLU A 276 18.33 11.58 -15.03
N ARG A 277 17.60 12.23 -14.11
CA ARG A 277 16.89 11.54 -13.02
C ARG A 277 15.82 10.59 -13.53
N ARG A 278 15.07 10.96 -14.59
CA ARG A 278 14.03 10.10 -15.17
C ARG A 278 14.61 8.92 -15.94
N ASP A 279 15.65 9.16 -16.73
CA ASP A 279 16.31 8.15 -17.55
C ASP A 279 16.98 7.08 -16.69
N ALA A 280 17.47 7.45 -15.50
CA ALA A 280 18.05 6.52 -14.52
C ALA A 280 17.08 5.43 -14.02
N LEU A 281 15.76 5.62 -14.16
CA LEU A 281 14.76 4.60 -13.77
C LEU A 281 14.63 3.45 -14.79
N GLY A 282 15.24 3.60 -15.98
CA GLY A 282 14.99 2.69 -17.11
C GLY A 282 13.67 3.01 -17.84
N SER A 283 13.55 2.45 -19.05
CA SER A 283 12.36 2.53 -19.91
C SER A 283 11.26 1.61 -19.42
#